data_AF-A0A653VIU5-F1
#
_entry.id   AF-A0A653VIU5-F1
#
_cell.length_a   1.000
_cell.length_b   1.000
_cell.length_c   1.000
_cell.angle_alpha   90.00
_cell.angle_beta   90.00
_cell.angle_gamma   90.00
#
_symmetry.space_group_name_H-M   'P 1'
#
loop_
_entity.id
_entity.type
_entity.pdbx_description
1 polymer ?
#
loop_
_entity_poly.entity_id
_entity_poly.type
_entity_poly.pdbx_seq_one_letter_code
_entity_poly.pdbx_strand_id
1 'polypeptide(L)' 'MLRHTFASHFIMNGGNILTLKEVLGHSSLTMTMRYAHLSPSHLRDALRLNPLDGFDTSSTHEK' A
#
# COMPACT_ATOMS: atom_id res chain seq x y z
N MET A 1 -25.95 -3.64 1.02
CA MET A 1 -24.75 -4.03 0.25
C MET A 1 -23.90 -2.79 -0.05
N LEU A 2 -23.14 -2.28 0.94
CA LEU A 2 -22.28 -1.07 0.79
C LEU A 2 -20.83 -1.31 1.24
N ARG A 3 -20.58 -2.31 2.10
CA ARG A 3 -19.23 -2.68 2.56
C ARG A 3 -18.26 -3.02 1.43
N HIS A 4 -18.77 -3.66 0.37
CA HIS A 4 -17.99 -4.08 -0.79
C HIS A 4 -17.65 -2.90 -1.68
N THR A 5 -18.63 -2.02 -1.93
CA THR A 5 -18.44 -0.79 -2.71
C THR A 5 -17.45 0.16 -2.03
N PHE A 6 -17.57 0.35 -0.71
CA PHE A 6 -16.63 1.14 0.08
C PHE A 6 -15.21 0.55 0.03
N ALA A 7 -15.07 -0.77 0.23
CA ALA A 7 -13.78 -1.45 0.18
C ALA A 7 -13.08 -1.29 -1.19
N SER A 8 -13.82 -1.50 -2.29
CA SER A 8 -13.28 -1.30 -3.63
C SER A 8 -12.87 0.15 -3.87
N HIS A 9 -13.70 1.12 -3.49
CA HIS A 9 -13.39 2.54 -3.69
C HIS A 9 -12.21 3.00 -2.84
N PHE A 10 -12.11 2.55 -1.59
CA PHE A 10 -11.01 2.87 -0.69
C PHE A 10 -9.67 2.37 -1.24
N ILE A 11 -9.63 1.15 -1.77
CA ILE A 11 -8.41 0.57 -2.34
C ILE A 11 -8.08 1.18 -3.71
N MET A 12 -9.07 1.50 -4.53
CA MET A 12 -8.86 2.21 -5.81
C MET A 12 -8.30 3.62 -5.60
N ASN A 13 -8.61 4.28 -4.48
CA ASN A 13 -8.04 5.57 -4.10
C ASN A 13 -6.63 5.47 -3.50
N GLY A 14 -6.02 4.27 -3.45
CA GLY A 14 -4.69 4.06 -2.89
C GLY A 14 -4.67 3.86 -1.37
N GLY A 15 -5.83 3.54 -0.77
CA GLY A 15 -5.90 3.22 0.66
C GLY A 15 -5.16 1.93 1.03
N ASN A 16 -4.61 1.90 2.24
CA ASN A 16 -3.86 0.75 2.74
C ASN A 16 -4.80 -0.42 3.10
N ILE A 17 -4.46 -1.62 2.65
CA ILE A 17 -5.25 -2.83 2.90
C ILE A 17 -5.31 -3.23 4.38
N LEU A 18 -4.30 -2.89 5.18
CA LEU A 18 -4.30 -3.09 6.64
C LEU A 18 -5.36 -2.19 7.30
N THR A 19 -5.40 -0.91 6.93
CA THR A 19 -6.41 0.04 7.44
C THR A 19 -7.81 -0.42 7.07
N LEU A 20 -8.01 -0.91 5.84
CA LEU A 20 -9.30 -1.45 5.42
C LEU A 20 -9.73 -2.67 6.25
N LYS A 21 -8.79 -3.55 6.63
CA LYS A 21 -9.07 -4.70 7.51
C LYS A 21 -9.59 -4.24 8.87
N GLU A 22 -8.97 -3.22 9.47
CA GLU A 22 -9.37 -2.66 10.77
C GLU A 22 -10.74 -1.97 10.69
N VAL A 23 -10.96 -1.15 9.66
CA VAL A 23 -12.24 -0.45 9.43
C VAL A 23 -13.40 -1.43 9.23
N LEU A 24 -13.15 -2.57 8.57
CA LEU A 24 -14.16 -3.61 8.35
C LEU A 24 -14.25 -4.63 9.49
N GLY A 25 -13.38 -4.56 10.50
CA GLY A 25 -13.34 -5.53 11.61
C GLY A 25 -13.07 -6.96 11.17
N HIS A 26 -12.36 -7.17 10.05
CA HIS A 26 -12.07 -8.52 9.57
C HIS A 26 -10.99 -9.17 10.44
N SER A 27 -11.30 -10.30 11.07
CA SER A 27 -10.29 -11.10 11.80
C SER A 27 -9.15 -11.58 10.91
N SER A 28 -9.39 -11.76 9.61
CA SER A 28 -8.39 -12.27 8.67
C SER A 28 -8.15 -11.34 7.47
N LEU A 29 -6.87 -11.09 7.19
CA LEU A 29 -6.41 -10.33 6.02
C LEU A 29 -6.82 -11.02 4.71
N THR A 30 -7.02 -12.34 4.72
CA THR A 30 -7.45 -13.12 3.55
C THR A 30 -8.78 -12.65 2.99
N MET A 31 -9.69 -12.14 3.84
CA MET A 31 -10.98 -11.62 3.39
C MET A 31 -10.85 -10.26 2.69
N THR A 32 -9.84 -9.48 3.06
CA THR A 32 -9.53 -8.16 2.49
C THR A 32 -8.61 -8.28 1.27
N MET A 33 -7.80 -9.33 1.17
CA MET A 33 -6.93 -9.64 0.02
C MET A 33 -7.68 -9.73 -1.31
N ARG A 34 -8.98 -10.02 -1.28
CA ARG A 34 -9.84 -9.96 -2.48
C ARG A 34 -9.83 -8.58 -3.15
N TYR A 35 -9.55 -7.49 -2.42
CA TYR A 35 -9.47 -6.14 -2.98
C TYR A 35 -8.03 -5.70 -3.29
N ALA A 36 -7.00 -6.45 -2.84
CA ALA A 36 -5.60 -6.06 -3.02
C ALA A 36 -5.23 -5.81 -4.48
N HIS A 37 -5.81 -6.60 -5.39
CA HIS A 37 -5.59 -6.48 -6.84
C HIS A 37 -6.13 -5.17 -7.46
N LEU A 38 -6.94 -4.41 -6.71
CA LEU A 38 -7.59 -3.18 -7.17
C LEU A 38 -6.73 -1.94 -6.87
N SER A 39 -5.65 -2.09 -6.08
CA SER A 39 -4.72 -1.02 -5.75
C SER A 39 -3.68 -0.90 -6.87
N PRO A 40 -3.68 0.19 -7.66
CA PRO A 40 -2.78 0.31 -8.81
C PRO A 40 -1.32 0.67 -8.44
N SER A 41 -0.98 0.93 -7.17
CA SER A 41 0.20 1.76 -6.91
C SER A 41 0.91 1.62 -5.54
N HIS A 42 0.74 0.51 -4.80
CA HIS A 42 1.55 0.30 -3.57
C HIS A 42 3.07 0.27 -3.85
N LEU A 43 3.49 -0.07 -5.06
CA LEU A 43 4.90 -0.10 -5.45
C LEU A 43 5.54 1.30 -5.46
N ARG A 44 4.76 2.35 -5.75
CA ARG A 44 5.26 3.74 -5.78
C ARG A 44 5.47 4.30 -4.38
N ASP A 45 4.55 4.02 -3.45
CA ASP A 45 4.71 4.39 -2.04
C ASP A 45 5.83 3.59 -1.35
N ALA A 46 5.99 2.31 -1.68
CA ALA A 46 7.10 1.50 -1.16
C ALA A 46 8.47 2.04 -1.64
N LEU A 47 8.55 2.57 -2.86
CA LEU A 47 9.75 3.24 -3.35
C LEU A 47 9.98 4.58 -2.64
N ARG A 48 8.92 5.36 -2.39
CA ARG A 48 8.99 6.66 -1.69
C ARG A 48 9.32 6.56 -0.20
N LEU A 49 8.89 5.48 0.45
CA LEU A 49 9.13 5.18 1.86
C LEU A 49 10.42 4.38 2.07
N ASN A 50 11.19 4.10 1.01
CA ASN A 50 12.44 3.38 1.14
C ASN A 50 13.49 4.30 1.80
N PRO A 51 13.99 3.96 3.01
CA PRO A 51 14.99 4.78 3.71
C PRO A 51 16.35 4.82 3.00
N LEU A 52 16.55 4.02 1.94
CA LEU A 52 17.76 3.98 1.12
C LEU A 52 17.72 4.92 -0.09
N ASP A 53 16.58 5.56 -0.41
CA ASP A 53 16.47 6.49 -1.56
C ASP A 53 17.33 7.75 -1.38
N GLY A 54 17.75 8.04 -0.14
CA GLY A 54 18.66 9.15 0.19
C GLY A 54 20.15 8.77 0.29
N PHE A 55 20.52 7.52 0.03
CA PHE A 55 21.94 7.12 0.07
C PHE A 55 22.60 7.46 -1.26
N ASP A 56 22.94 8.74 -1.42
CA ASP A 56 23.76 9.23 -2.52
C ASP A 56 25.13 8.55 -2.49
N THR A 57 25.30 7.53 -3.32
CA THR A 57 26.57 6.80 -3.49
C THR A 57 27.61 7.59 -4.29
N SER A 58 27.38 8.89 -4.59
CA SER A 58 28.24 9.70 -5.46
C SER A 58 29.56 10.15 -4.81
N SER A 59 29.79 9.84 -3.53
CA SER A 59 30.90 10.43 -2.76
C SER A 59 32.18 9.56 -2.63
N THR A 60 32.32 8.43 -3.35
CA THR A 60 33.46 7.50 -3.13
C THR A 60 34.39 7.27 -4.33
N HIS A 61 34.44 8.16 -5.33
CA HIS A 61 35.51 8.06 -6.34
C HIS A 61 36.17 9.41 -6.66
N GLU A 62 36.81 9.99 -5.65
CA GLU A 62 37.88 10.97 -5.83
C GLU A 62 39.18 10.42 -5.25
N LYS A 63 39.95 9.70 -6.09
CA LYS A 63 41.42 9.77 -6.19
C LYS A 63 41.98 8.86 -7.27
#